data_AF-A0A9P6CCM1-F1
#
_entry.id   AF-A0A9P6CCM1-F1
#
_cell.length_a   1.000
_cell.length_b   1.000
_cell.length_c   1.000
_cell.angle_alpha   90.00
_cell.angle_beta   90.00
_cell.angle_gamma   90.00
#
_symmetry.space_group_name_H-M   'P 1'
#
loop_
_entity.id
_entity.type
_entity.pdbx_description
1 polymer ?
#
loop_
_entity_poly.entity_id
_entity_poly.type
_entity_poly.pdbx_seq_one_letter_code
_entity_poly.pdbx_strand_id
1 'polypeptide(L)'
;MDQVEHGVQFLGMLNYINLATKMESIKKGMSHSTQISVLRSHPAFKKFSPEKIQRWLSEGHKYASLARGGSLYILYLTCVVGKKSAIARLSGDLVPDLVRNLCAPSGADNLGRLVLDKIIPAIATLMKQVQFKFPTMFSEEMQNALGIQSEIDSGDLDASDRFFDSIKENTVYTPRCRKAWAPCLDWDGQTFPSYSLFPANHHHLTSSSSQPSLCPASPLSDIEENDPQDPPPEVWESVSLKGLGTVKISGLSTINTSFDPNLEVNKAYPRTLRDPEANFEFTSQHRAWAKDAYEPQNLQDLRNKLGSQLRKGYKLSPDKYIKVPSWLFQKWMLRINDIHGVWPYLLACWII
;
A
#
# COMPACT_ATOMS: atom_id res chain seq x y z
N MET A 1 21.37 -2.99 22.83
CA MET A 1 21.52 -2.10 21.67
C MET A 1 20.30 -2.22 20.77
N ASP A 2 19.82 -3.45 20.56
CA ASP A 2 18.71 -3.85 19.68
C ASP A 2 17.37 -3.15 19.97
N GLN A 3 17.01 -2.93 21.25
CA GLN A 3 15.76 -2.24 21.60
C GLN A 3 15.73 -0.78 21.12
N VAL A 4 16.88 -0.09 21.16
CA VAL A 4 16.99 1.28 20.67
C VAL A 4 16.83 1.30 19.16
N GLU A 5 17.47 0.35 18.47
CA GLU A 5 17.37 0.21 17.01
C GLU A 5 15.94 -0.05 16.54
N HIS A 6 15.19 -0.96 17.17
CA HIS A 6 13.79 -1.21 16.84
C HIS A 6 12.93 0.05 17.03
N GLY A 7 13.20 0.83 18.09
CA GLY A 7 12.57 2.12 18.33
C GLY A 7 12.85 3.13 17.20
N VAL A 8 14.11 3.24 16.77
CA VAL A 8 14.52 4.10 15.64
C VAL A 8 13.81 3.70 14.35
N GLN A 9 13.77 2.40 14.05
CA GLN A 9 13.10 1.88 12.85
C GLN A 9 11.59 2.19 12.88
N PHE A 10 10.94 2.00 14.03
CA PHE A 10 9.52 2.29 14.21
C PHE A 10 9.22 3.77 14.02
N LEU A 11 10.00 4.66 14.65
CA LEU A 11 9.88 6.11 14.45
C LEU A 11 10.15 6.50 12.99
N GLY A 12 11.08 5.83 12.30
CA GLY A 12 11.32 6.00 10.87
C GLY A 12 10.07 5.68 10.03
N MET A 13 9.40 4.55 10.28
CA MET A 13 8.15 4.19 9.61
C MET A 13 7.05 5.24 9.85
N LEU A 14 6.92 5.75 11.08
CA LEU A 14 5.98 6.82 11.40
C LEU A 14 6.31 8.13 10.67
N ASN A 15 7.59 8.46 10.51
CA ASN A 15 8.02 9.64 9.75
C ASN A 15 7.67 9.53 8.25
N TYR A 16 7.74 8.32 7.68
CA TYR A 16 7.25 8.08 6.31
C TYR A 16 5.73 8.24 6.18
N ILE A 17 4.96 7.72 7.13
CA ILE A 17 3.49 7.93 7.18
C ILE A 17 3.18 9.42 7.28
N ASN A 18 3.90 10.16 8.15
CA ASN A 18 3.79 11.62 8.29
C ASN A 18 3.99 12.34 6.97
N LEU A 19 5.06 12.00 6.25
CA LEU A 19 5.35 12.61 4.96
C LEU A 19 4.23 12.32 3.95
N ALA A 20 3.81 11.07 3.80
CA ALA A 20 2.74 10.67 2.88
C ALA A 20 1.41 11.39 3.19
N THR A 21 1.04 11.43 4.46
CA THR A 21 -0.21 12.03 4.95
C THR A 21 -0.24 13.54 4.72
N LYS A 22 0.86 14.24 5.03
CA LYS A 22 0.99 15.68 4.73
C LYS A 22 0.90 15.96 3.24
N MET A 23 1.47 15.10 2.41
CA MET A 23 1.38 15.26 0.96
C MET A 23 -0.03 15.09 0.41
N GLU A 24 -0.82 14.16 0.94
CA GLU A 24 -2.23 14.05 0.59
C GLU A 24 -3.03 15.27 1.07
N SER A 25 -2.71 15.84 2.24
CA SER A 25 -3.32 17.08 2.70
C SER A 25 -3.06 18.26 1.74
N ILE A 26 -1.81 18.44 1.29
CA ILE A 26 -1.45 19.52 0.37
C ILE A 26 -2.11 19.32 -1.00
N LYS A 27 -2.14 18.08 -1.49
CA LYS A 27 -2.76 17.71 -2.77
C LYS A 27 -4.25 18.04 -2.80
N LYS A 28 -4.99 17.84 -1.70
CA LYS A 28 -6.42 18.21 -1.64
C LYS A 28 -6.65 19.71 -1.83
N GLY A 29 -5.67 20.56 -1.49
CA GLY A 29 -5.73 22.00 -1.69
C GLY A 29 -5.26 22.47 -3.08
N MET A 30 -4.72 21.60 -3.93
CA MET A 30 -4.14 21.96 -5.23
C MET A 30 -4.83 21.23 -6.38
N SER A 31 -5.40 21.96 -7.33
CA SER A 31 -6.24 21.39 -8.40
C SER A 31 -5.47 20.53 -9.42
N HIS A 32 -4.17 20.74 -9.66
CA HIS A 32 -3.47 20.13 -10.81
C HIS A 32 -1.98 19.79 -10.64
N SER A 33 -1.37 19.93 -9.45
CA SER A 33 0.05 19.64 -9.26
C SER A 33 0.32 18.17 -8.91
N THR A 34 1.42 17.61 -9.42
CA THR A 34 1.89 16.29 -8.97
C THR A 34 2.54 16.42 -7.59
N GLN A 35 2.37 15.42 -6.72
CA GLN A 35 2.95 15.42 -5.36
C GLN A 35 4.46 15.75 -5.36
N ILE A 36 5.20 15.20 -6.32
CA ILE A 36 6.64 15.41 -6.48
C ILE A 36 6.96 16.88 -6.81
N SER A 37 6.19 17.51 -7.71
CA SER A 37 6.40 18.92 -8.07
C SER A 37 6.22 19.85 -6.87
N VAL A 38 5.24 19.55 -6.01
CA VAL A 38 4.97 20.31 -4.79
C VAL A 38 6.13 20.17 -3.81
N LEU A 39 6.59 18.94 -3.53
CA LEU A 39 7.73 18.72 -2.63
C LEU A 39 8.99 19.40 -3.13
N ARG A 40 9.31 19.28 -4.42
CA ARG A 40 10.51 19.90 -4.99
C ARG A 40 10.49 21.42 -4.98
N SER A 41 9.32 22.05 -4.84
CA SER A 41 9.24 23.50 -4.63
C SER A 41 9.86 23.91 -3.28
N HIS A 42 9.78 23.04 -2.28
CA HIS A 42 10.28 23.27 -0.94
C HIS A 42 11.82 23.13 -0.88
N PRO A 43 12.56 24.10 -0.32
CA PRO A 43 14.03 24.11 -0.31
C PRO A 43 14.66 22.82 0.26
N ALA A 44 14.07 22.26 1.32
CA ALA A 44 14.57 21.05 1.96
C ALA A 44 14.59 19.80 1.04
N PHE A 45 13.70 19.75 0.04
CA PHE A 45 13.57 18.61 -0.86
C PHE A 45 14.23 18.81 -2.22
N LYS A 46 14.69 20.02 -2.55
CA LYS A 46 15.39 20.32 -3.81
C LYS A 46 16.64 19.47 -4.03
N LYS A 47 17.29 19.05 -2.94
CA LYS A 47 18.51 18.23 -2.96
C LYS A 47 18.27 16.73 -3.21
N PHE A 48 17.03 16.27 -3.16
CA PHE A 48 16.70 14.85 -3.35
C PHE A 48 16.17 14.58 -4.75
N SER A 49 16.46 13.39 -5.27
CA SER A 49 15.95 12.98 -6.57
C SER A 49 14.43 12.70 -6.49
N PRO A 50 13.69 12.88 -7.61
CA PRO A 50 12.27 12.51 -7.70
C PRO A 50 11.98 11.07 -7.27
N GLU A 51 12.85 10.14 -7.65
CA GLU A 51 12.72 8.70 -7.38
C GLU A 51 12.84 8.44 -5.88
N LYS A 52 13.76 9.14 -5.20
CA LYS A 52 13.93 9.04 -3.75
C LYS A 52 12.71 9.53 -3.00
N ILE A 53 12.17 10.68 -3.41
CA ILE A 53 10.93 11.23 -2.85
C ILE A 53 9.76 10.27 -3.09
N GLN A 54 9.62 9.75 -4.31
CA GLN A 54 8.57 8.81 -4.65
C GLN A 54 8.67 7.51 -3.84
N ARG A 55 9.89 7.00 -3.62
CA ARG A 55 10.14 5.85 -2.76
C ARG A 55 9.67 6.11 -1.34
N TRP A 56 10.05 7.23 -0.73
CA TRP A 56 9.61 7.59 0.63
C TRP A 56 8.10 7.70 0.76
N LEU A 57 7.43 8.31 -0.24
CA LEU A 57 5.97 8.38 -0.27
C LEU A 57 5.35 7.00 -0.43
N SER A 58 5.91 6.15 -1.30
CA SER A 58 5.46 4.77 -1.50
C SER A 58 5.56 3.97 -0.21
N GLU A 59 6.71 4.01 0.47
CA GLU A 59 6.91 3.35 1.76
C GLU A 59 5.94 3.87 2.83
N GLY A 60 5.74 5.20 2.90
CA GLY A 60 4.79 5.82 3.81
C GLY A 60 3.36 5.32 3.63
N HIS A 61 2.89 5.20 2.39
CA HIS A 61 1.57 4.61 2.11
C HIS A 61 1.53 3.13 2.53
N LYS A 62 2.53 2.31 2.21
CA LYS A 62 2.54 0.89 2.61
C LYS A 62 2.47 0.72 4.13
N TYR A 63 3.22 1.52 4.88
CA TYR A 63 3.18 1.50 6.34
C TYR A 63 1.83 1.99 6.88
N ALA A 64 1.22 3.00 6.25
CA ALA A 64 -0.12 3.47 6.60
C ALA A 64 -1.18 2.38 6.34
N SER A 65 -1.14 1.71 5.19
CA SER A 65 -2.07 0.61 4.87
C SER A 65 -1.92 -0.55 5.86
N LEU A 66 -0.68 -0.90 6.25
CA LEU A 66 -0.44 -1.92 7.27
C LEU A 66 -0.96 -1.51 8.64
N ALA A 67 -0.69 -0.27 9.07
CA ALA A 67 -1.21 0.26 10.32
C ALA A 67 -2.74 0.26 10.33
N ARG A 68 -3.37 0.52 9.19
CA ARG A 68 -4.82 0.36 9.03
C ARG A 68 -5.27 -1.10 9.22
N GLY A 69 -4.54 -2.06 8.67
CA GLY A 69 -4.84 -3.48 8.85
C GLY A 69 -4.66 -3.98 10.29
N GLY A 70 -3.59 -3.59 10.94
CA GLY A 70 -3.11 -4.20 12.18
C GLY A 70 -2.80 -3.25 13.33
N SER A 71 -3.25 -1.99 13.28
CA SER A 71 -2.86 -0.86 14.15
C SER A 71 -1.37 -0.48 14.05
N LEU A 72 -0.95 0.60 14.71
CA LEU A 72 0.49 0.95 14.79
C LEU A 72 1.34 -0.14 15.46
N TYR A 73 0.74 -1.03 16.25
CA TYR A 73 1.45 -2.14 16.88
C TYR A 73 1.99 -3.16 15.87
N ILE A 74 1.36 -3.32 14.70
CA ILE A 74 1.92 -4.21 13.66
C ILE A 74 3.23 -3.68 13.09
N LEU A 75 3.38 -2.35 13.01
CA LEU A 75 4.63 -1.73 12.57
C LEU A 75 5.72 -1.94 13.62
N TYR A 76 5.38 -1.80 14.90
CA TYR A 76 6.32 -2.10 15.98
C TYR A 76 6.78 -3.57 15.95
N LEU A 77 5.84 -4.52 15.82
CA LEU A 77 6.18 -5.94 15.67
C LEU A 77 7.06 -6.19 14.45
N THR A 78 6.80 -5.51 13.33
CA THR A 78 7.61 -5.59 12.11
C THR A 78 9.07 -5.16 12.36
N CYS A 79 9.27 -4.09 13.15
CA CYS A 79 10.60 -3.63 13.56
C CYS A 79 11.30 -4.63 14.47
N VAL A 80 10.59 -5.18 15.48
CA VAL A 80 11.15 -6.16 16.42
C VAL A 80 11.61 -7.44 15.71
N VAL A 81 10.95 -7.83 14.62
CA VAL A 81 11.33 -9.02 13.82
C VAL A 81 12.36 -8.68 12.72
N GLY A 82 12.76 -7.41 12.58
CA GLY A 82 13.72 -6.97 11.56
C GLY A 82 13.18 -7.15 10.14
N LYS A 83 11.89 -6.84 9.91
CA LYS A 83 11.22 -7.02 8.59
C LYS A 83 10.76 -5.73 7.93
N LYS A 84 11.23 -4.57 8.41
CA LYS A 84 10.94 -3.27 7.80
C LYS A 84 11.33 -3.23 6.31
N SER A 85 12.55 -3.66 5.97
CA SER A 85 13.06 -3.71 4.59
C SER A 85 12.23 -4.64 3.69
N ALA A 86 11.71 -5.74 4.23
CA ALA A 86 10.83 -6.66 3.51
C ALA A 86 9.50 -5.99 3.15
N ILE A 87 8.88 -5.27 4.09
CA ILE A 87 7.65 -4.49 3.83
C ILE A 87 7.89 -3.39 2.78
N ALA A 88 9.00 -2.67 2.89
CA ALA A 88 9.36 -1.62 1.93
C ALA A 88 9.44 -2.16 0.49
N ARG A 89 9.90 -3.41 0.33
CA ARG A 89 10.03 -4.11 -0.96
C ARG A 89 8.75 -4.75 -1.49
N LEU A 90 7.68 -4.86 -0.69
CA LEU A 90 6.41 -5.45 -1.16
C LEU A 90 5.88 -4.70 -2.38
N SER A 91 5.38 -5.43 -3.38
CA SER A 91 4.70 -4.81 -4.51
C SER A 91 3.40 -4.14 -4.05
N GLY A 92 2.95 -3.13 -4.81
CA GLY A 92 1.74 -2.39 -4.50
C GLY A 92 0.49 -3.28 -4.40
N ASP A 93 0.44 -4.39 -5.14
CA ASP A 93 -0.71 -5.30 -5.17
C ASP A 93 -0.76 -6.26 -3.98
N LEU A 94 0.40 -6.60 -3.39
CA LEU A 94 0.46 -7.52 -2.25
C LEU A 94 0.06 -6.85 -0.93
N VAL A 95 0.26 -5.53 -0.81
CA VAL A 95 -0.07 -4.79 0.41
C VAL A 95 -1.58 -4.81 0.69
N PRO A 96 -2.49 -4.52 -0.26
CA PRO A 96 -3.92 -4.67 -0.07
C PRO A 96 -4.37 -6.06 0.38
N ASP A 97 -3.78 -7.12 -0.18
CA ASP A 97 -4.13 -8.49 0.20
C ASP A 97 -3.65 -8.82 1.63
N LEU A 98 -2.45 -8.37 2.01
CA LEU A 98 -1.96 -8.51 3.38
C LEU A 98 -2.85 -7.74 4.37
N VAL A 99 -3.22 -6.50 4.04
CA VAL A 99 -4.12 -5.67 4.85
C VAL A 99 -5.50 -6.31 4.98
N ARG A 100 -6.05 -6.89 3.90
CA ARG A 100 -7.33 -7.61 3.94
C ARG A 100 -7.28 -8.78 4.93
N ASN A 101 -6.21 -9.56 4.90
CA ASN A 101 -6.00 -10.67 5.81
C ASN A 101 -5.79 -10.23 7.27
N LEU A 102 -5.17 -9.06 7.50
CA LEU A 102 -5.06 -8.48 8.84
C LEU A 102 -6.43 -7.99 9.35
N CYS A 103 -7.20 -7.28 8.53
CA CYS A 103 -8.52 -6.76 8.91
C CYS A 103 -9.51 -7.89 9.20
N ALA A 104 -9.65 -8.85 8.30
CA ALA A 104 -10.66 -9.89 8.34
C ALA A 104 -10.05 -11.27 8.07
N PRO A 105 -9.22 -11.80 8.99
CA PRO A 105 -8.55 -13.08 8.79
C PRO A 105 -9.55 -14.22 8.67
N SER A 106 -9.28 -15.15 7.75
CA SER A 106 -10.05 -16.37 7.57
C SER A 106 -9.41 -17.53 8.33
N GLY A 107 -10.21 -18.33 9.02
CA GLY A 107 -9.72 -19.60 9.61
C GLY A 107 -9.44 -20.69 8.58
N ALA A 108 -9.85 -20.49 7.33
CA ALA A 108 -9.72 -21.50 6.27
C ALA A 108 -8.34 -21.48 5.59
N ASP A 109 -7.64 -20.35 5.58
CA ASP A 109 -6.32 -20.21 4.97
C ASP A 109 -5.20 -20.20 6.03
N ASN A 110 -3.96 -20.46 5.57
CA ASN A 110 -2.81 -20.51 6.48
C ASN A 110 -2.47 -19.12 7.02
N LEU A 111 -2.63 -18.08 6.20
CA LEU A 111 -2.29 -16.71 6.57
C LEU A 111 -3.25 -16.15 7.61
N GLY A 112 -4.57 -16.31 7.42
CA GLY A 112 -5.58 -15.89 8.38
C GLY A 112 -5.47 -16.65 9.69
N ARG A 113 -5.16 -17.96 9.67
CA ARG A 113 -4.81 -18.71 10.89
C ARG A 113 -3.58 -18.13 11.61
N LEU A 114 -2.51 -17.80 10.88
CA LEU A 114 -1.35 -17.14 11.48
C LEU A 114 -1.73 -15.80 12.14
N VAL A 115 -2.59 -15.02 11.49
CA VAL A 115 -3.07 -13.75 12.04
C VAL A 115 -3.88 -13.97 13.31
N LEU A 116 -4.83 -14.92 13.29
CA LEU A 116 -5.68 -15.27 14.43
C LEU A 116 -4.88 -15.83 15.61
N ASP A 117 -3.96 -16.76 15.35
CA ASP A 117 -3.29 -17.53 16.39
C ASP A 117 -2.05 -16.83 16.96
N LYS A 118 -1.43 -15.93 16.19
CA LYS A 118 -0.13 -15.32 16.55
C LYS A 118 -0.17 -13.80 16.57
N ILE A 119 -0.65 -13.17 15.50
CA ILE A 119 -0.53 -11.71 15.34
C ILE A 119 -1.50 -10.96 16.26
N ILE A 120 -2.80 -11.31 16.23
CA ILE A 120 -3.81 -10.65 17.07
C ILE A 120 -3.48 -10.83 18.56
N PRO A 121 -3.16 -12.03 19.07
CA PRO A 121 -2.76 -12.20 20.48
C PRO A 121 -1.50 -11.42 20.86
N ALA A 122 -0.51 -11.33 19.97
CA ALA A 122 0.69 -10.55 20.20
C ALA A 122 0.39 -9.05 20.29
N ILE A 123 -0.43 -8.51 19.38
CA ILE A 123 -0.89 -7.12 19.43
C ILE A 123 -1.71 -6.87 20.69
N ALA A 124 -2.66 -7.74 21.01
CA ALA A 124 -3.48 -7.63 22.21
C ALA A 124 -2.60 -7.57 23.46
N THR A 125 -1.55 -8.41 23.55
CA THR A 125 -0.58 -8.40 24.65
C THR A 125 0.21 -7.10 24.70
N LEU A 126 0.70 -6.62 23.54
CA LEU A 126 1.48 -5.40 23.44
C LEU A 126 0.67 -4.16 23.83
N MET A 127 -0.60 -4.09 23.44
CA MET A 127 -1.55 -3.05 23.87
C MET A 127 -1.71 -2.99 25.39
N LYS A 128 -1.59 -4.13 26.09
CA LYS A 128 -1.65 -4.17 27.56
C LYS A 128 -0.40 -3.61 28.23
N GLN A 129 0.72 -3.66 27.54
CA GLN A 129 2.03 -3.32 28.09
C GLN A 129 2.43 -1.89 27.74
N VAL A 130 2.07 -1.43 26.55
CA VAL A 130 2.50 -0.14 26.02
C VAL A 130 1.31 0.55 25.36
N GLN A 131 0.87 1.66 25.94
CA GLN A 131 -0.08 2.58 25.33
C GLN A 131 0.63 3.87 24.96
N PHE A 132 0.33 4.37 23.78
CA PHE A 132 0.87 5.64 23.33
C PHE A 132 -0.16 6.42 22.54
N LYS A 133 -0.06 7.74 22.62
CA LYS A 133 -0.82 8.65 21.77
C LYS A 133 0.04 9.10 20.63
N PHE A 134 -0.55 9.15 19.45
CA PHE A 134 0.10 9.74 18.29
C PHE A 134 -0.75 10.91 17.79
N PRO A 135 -0.10 12.07 17.50
CA PRO A 135 -0.81 13.17 16.91
C PRO A 135 -1.26 12.80 15.51
N THR A 136 -2.43 13.28 15.11
CA THR A 136 -2.85 13.16 13.73
C THR A 136 -2.04 14.10 12.87
N MET A 137 -1.74 13.65 11.67
CA MET A 137 -0.75 14.29 10.80
C MET A 137 -1.43 15.30 9.85
N PHE A 138 -2.69 15.62 10.12
CA PHE A 138 -3.56 16.49 9.34
C PHE A 138 -3.64 17.90 9.93
N SER A 139 -3.97 18.89 9.09
CA SER A 139 -4.32 20.22 9.59
C SER A 139 -5.61 20.17 10.41
N GLU A 140 -5.78 21.10 11.35
CA GLU A 140 -6.99 21.22 12.16
C GLU A 140 -8.26 21.32 11.31
N GLU A 141 -8.19 22.07 10.21
CA GLU A 141 -9.27 22.18 9.22
C GLU A 141 -9.69 20.81 8.68
N MET A 142 -8.73 19.95 8.34
CA MET A 142 -9.00 18.62 7.80
C MET A 142 -9.40 17.63 8.88
N GLN A 143 -8.87 17.77 10.10
CA GLN A 143 -9.34 17.02 11.27
C GLN A 143 -10.83 17.30 11.52
N ASN A 144 -11.22 18.58 11.53
CA ASN A 144 -12.61 19.01 11.71
C ASN A 144 -13.51 18.52 10.55
N ALA A 145 -13.04 18.62 9.30
CA ALA A 145 -13.80 18.17 8.14
C ALA A 145 -14.02 16.64 8.10
N LEU A 146 -13.09 15.86 8.68
CA LEU A 146 -13.14 14.39 8.69
C LEU A 146 -13.66 13.82 10.02
N GLY A 147 -13.89 14.65 11.03
CA GLY A 147 -14.28 14.21 12.38
C GLY A 147 -13.19 13.39 13.09
N ILE A 148 -11.92 13.72 12.82
CA ILE A 148 -10.75 13.04 13.38
C ILE A 148 -10.20 13.84 14.56
N GLN A 149 -9.78 13.17 15.62
CA GLN A 149 -9.19 13.79 16.81
C GLN A 149 -7.76 14.30 16.53
N SER A 150 -7.28 15.25 17.32
CA SER A 150 -5.91 15.78 17.19
C SER A 150 -4.85 14.80 17.69
N GLU A 151 -5.18 13.97 18.67
CA GLU A 151 -4.38 12.84 19.13
C GLU A 151 -5.24 11.59 19.17
N ILE A 152 -4.66 10.47 18.75
CA ILE A 152 -5.33 9.17 18.75
C ILE A 152 -4.58 8.26 19.72
N ASP A 153 -5.34 7.59 20.58
CA ASP A 153 -4.82 6.51 21.41
C ASP A 153 -4.54 5.29 20.53
N SER A 154 -3.33 4.74 20.60
CA SER A 154 -2.95 3.55 19.83
C SER A 154 -3.83 2.33 20.16
N GLY A 155 -4.43 2.30 21.35
CA GLY A 155 -5.37 1.26 21.78
C GLY A 155 -6.78 1.41 21.22
N ASP A 156 -7.19 2.62 20.78
CA ASP A 156 -8.49 2.85 20.15
C ASP A 156 -8.41 2.47 18.65
N LEU A 157 -8.66 1.20 18.37
CA LEU A 157 -8.62 0.67 17.01
C LEU A 157 -9.67 1.33 16.09
N ASP A 158 -10.84 1.71 16.61
CA ASP A 158 -11.89 2.35 15.81
C ASP A 158 -11.49 3.80 15.44
N ALA A 159 -10.82 4.55 16.33
CA ALA A 159 -10.24 5.85 15.99
C ALA A 159 -9.06 5.73 15.02
N SER A 160 -8.19 4.73 15.23
CA SER A 160 -7.07 4.44 14.34
C SER A 160 -7.56 4.13 12.92
N ASP A 161 -8.55 3.25 12.79
CA ASP A 161 -9.14 2.86 11.51
C ASP A 161 -9.74 4.08 10.79
N ARG A 162 -10.52 4.92 11.48
CA ARG A 162 -11.06 6.17 10.92
C ARG A 162 -9.98 7.11 10.41
N PHE A 163 -8.87 7.24 11.13
CA PHE A 163 -7.76 8.07 10.69
C PHE A 163 -7.11 7.52 9.42
N PHE A 164 -6.74 6.24 9.41
CA PHE A 164 -6.09 5.66 8.24
C PHE A 164 -7.03 5.51 7.04
N ASP A 165 -8.34 5.30 7.26
CA ASP A 165 -9.37 5.30 6.22
C ASP A 165 -9.44 6.63 5.45
N SER A 166 -9.06 7.73 6.11
CA SER A 166 -9.13 9.06 5.51
C SER A 166 -7.92 9.42 4.63
N ILE A 167 -6.85 8.63 4.71
CA ILE A 167 -5.72 8.69 3.79
C ILE A 167 -6.20 8.06 2.49
N LYS A 168 -6.41 8.90 1.47
CA LYS A 168 -6.96 8.46 0.18
C LYS A 168 -6.01 7.50 -0.52
N GLU A 169 -6.31 6.22 -0.41
CA GLU A 169 -5.71 5.18 -1.24
C GLU A 169 -6.75 4.76 -2.30
N ASN A 170 -6.31 4.47 -3.52
CA ASN A 170 -7.20 4.02 -4.62
C ASN A 170 -7.70 2.57 -4.41
N THR A 171 -7.76 2.12 -3.16
CA THR A 171 -8.02 0.74 -2.79
C THR A 171 -9.25 0.69 -1.90
N VAL A 172 -10.24 -0.11 -2.31
CA VAL A 172 -11.38 -0.43 -1.46
C VAL A 172 -10.94 -1.53 -0.51
N TYR A 173 -11.18 -1.30 0.77
CA TYR A 173 -10.67 -2.17 1.81
C TYR A 173 -11.79 -2.76 2.65
N THR A 174 -11.54 -3.98 3.15
CA THR A 174 -12.46 -4.69 4.03
C THR A 174 -12.40 -4.10 5.45
N PRO A 175 -13.55 -3.82 6.09
CA PRO A 175 -13.60 -3.43 7.48
C PRO A 175 -13.00 -4.47 8.42
N ARG A 176 -12.49 -4.04 9.57
CA ARG A 176 -11.94 -4.92 10.61
C ARG A 176 -13.02 -5.87 11.14
N CYS A 177 -12.73 -7.17 11.17
CA CYS A 177 -13.61 -8.19 11.72
C CYS A 177 -13.63 -8.09 13.25
N ARG A 178 -14.66 -7.46 13.82
CA ARG A 178 -14.76 -7.26 15.28
C ARG A 178 -14.65 -8.55 16.09
N LYS A 179 -15.20 -9.66 15.58
CA LYS A 179 -15.11 -10.96 16.26
C LYS A 179 -13.67 -11.47 16.36
N ALA A 180 -12.89 -11.36 15.29
CA ALA A 180 -11.49 -11.78 15.29
C ALA A 180 -10.63 -10.88 16.20
N TRP A 181 -10.90 -9.57 16.17
CA TRP A 181 -10.17 -8.55 16.92
C TRP A 181 -10.72 -8.29 18.34
N ALA A 182 -11.70 -9.06 18.80
CA ALA A 182 -12.27 -8.95 20.14
C ALA A 182 -11.22 -8.90 21.26
N PRO A 183 -10.12 -9.68 21.23
CA PRO A 183 -9.07 -9.59 22.27
C PRO A 183 -8.40 -8.21 22.39
N CYS A 184 -8.43 -7.40 21.33
CA CYS A 184 -7.92 -6.04 21.31
C CYS A 184 -9.02 -4.99 21.61
N LEU A 185 -10.27 -5.28 21.24
CA LEU A 185 -11.41 -4.36 21.38
C LEU A 185 -12.04 -4.39 22.77
N ASP A 186 -12.06 -5.55 23.43
CA ASP A 186 -12.64 -5.76 24.76
C ASP A 186 -11.68 -5.34 25.88
N TRP A 187 -10.76 -4.42 25.58
CA TRP A 187 -9.83 -3.87 26.53
C TRP A 187 -10.57 -2.97 27.51
N ASP A 188 -10.46 -3.26 28.81
CA ASP A 188 -11.17 -2.58 29.91
C ASP A 188 -10.72 -1.14 30.16
N GLY A 189 -9.78 -0.63 29.35
CA GLY A 189 -9.36 0.76 29.40
C GLY A 189 -8.57 1.08 30.67
N GLN A 190 -7.91 0.09 31.30
CA GLN A 190 -6.96 0.40 32.37
C GLN A 190 -5.98 1.46 31.86
N THR A 191 -6.03 2.62 32.52
CA THR A 191 -5.29 3.82 32.15
C THR A 191 -3.84 3.59 32.52
N PHE A 192 -3.06 3.07 31.58
CA PHE A 192 -1.61 3.15 31.68
C PHE A 192 -1.21 4.61 31.39
N PRO A 193 -0.07 5.08 31.94
CA PRO A 193 0.49 6.34 31.51
C PRO A 193 0.76 6.28 30.01
N SER A 194 -0.07 6.98 29.23
CA SER A 194 0.07 7.05 27.78
C SER A 194 1.26 7.93 27.43
N TYR A 195 2.21 7.38 26.69
CA TYR A 195 3.35 8.15 26.18
C TYR A 195 2.95 8.88 24.90
N SER A 196 3.23 10.18 24.80
CA SER A 196 3.12 10.87 23.51
C SER A 196 4.32 10.50 22.65
N LEU A 197 4.08 10.04 21.42
CA LEU A 197 5.18 9.74 20.48
C LEU A 197 5.88 11.00 19.97
N PHE A 198 5.25 12.17 20.09
CA PHE A 198 5.81 13.42 19.59
C PHE A 198 7.09 13.84 20.32
N PRO A 199 7.13 13.91 21.68
CA PRO A 199 8.36 14.15 22.41
C PRO A 199 9.45 13.12 22.13
N ALA A 200 9.09 11.84 21.99
CA ALA A 200 10.05 10.78 21.68
C ALA A 200 10.70 10.97 20.30
N ASN A 201 9.90 11.27 19.27
CA ASN A 201 10.40 11.55 17.93
C ASN A 201 11.21 12.85 17.90
N HIS A 202 10.74 13.91 18.54
CA HIS A 202 11.46 15.18 18.62
C HIS A 202 12.81 15.02 19.31
N HIS A 203 12.83 14.38 20.48
CA HIS A 203 14.07 14.10 21.21
C HIS A 203 15.03 13.27 20.35
N HIS A 204 14.54 12.25 19.66
CA HIS A 204 15.35 11.45 18.74
C HIS A 204 15.97 12.29 17.62
N LEU A 205 15.20 13.19 17.00
CA LEU A 205 15.67 14.06 15.92
C LEU A 205 16.63 15.16 16.40
N THR A 206 16.50 15.62 17.65
CA THR A 206 17.35 16.69 18.21
C THR A 206 18.59 16.18 18.94
N SER A 207 18.54 14.99 19.54
CA SER A 207 19.69 14.41 20.28
C SER A 207 20.86 14.04 19.36
N SER A 208 20.64 14.01 18.04
CA SER A 208 21.66 13.75 17.04
C SER A 208 22.66 14.91 16.84
N SER A 209 22.44 16.09 17.42
CA SER A 209 23.29 17.27 17.17
C SER A 209 24.51 17.42 18.09
N SER A 210 24.70 16.55 19.09
CA SER A 210 25.54 16.91 20.25
C SER A 210 26.72 15.98 20.57
N GLN A 211 26.91 14.82 19.91
CA GLN A 211 28.07 13.94 20.18
C GLN A 211 28.71 13.33 18.91
N PRO A 212 30.06 13.35 18.75
CA PRO A 212 30.69 13.03 17.47
C PRO A 212 31.03 11.56 17.18
N SER A 213 30.77 10.55 18.02
CA SER A 213 31.44 9.24 17.82
C SER A 213 30.65 7.94 17.99
N LEU A 214 29.37 7.93 18.39
CA LEU A 214 28.61 6.67 18.56
C LEU A 214 27.11 6.81 18.20
N CYS A 215 26.77 7.62 17.20
CA CYS A 215 25.37 7.82 16.83
C CYS A 215 24.81 6.62 16.03
N PRO A 216 23.64 6.07 16.40
CA PRO A 216 22.84 5.30 15.46
C PRO A 216 22.49 6.18 14.25
N ALA A 217 22.46 5.57 13.07
CA ALA A 217 22.15 6.24 11.81
C ALA A 217 20.84 7.05 11.95
N SER A 218 20.78 8.24 11.33
CA SER A 218 19.52 8.95 11.21
C SER A 218 18.47 7.99 10.62
N PRO A 219 17.21 8.00 11.08
CA PRO A 219 16.15 7.15 10.52
C PRO A 219 15.89 7.45 9.03
N LEU A 220 16.48 8.52 8.50
CA LEU A 220 16.47 8.93 7.10
C LEU A 220 17.85 8.93 6.43
N SER A 221 18.93 8.50 7.11
CA SER A 221 20.25 8.35 6.48
C SER A 221 20.34 7.01 5.76
N ASP A 222 20.86 7.05 4.53
CA ASP A 222 21.06 5.92 3.63
C ASP A 222 22.22 5.00 4.06
N ILE A 223 22.47 4.82 5.35
CA ILE A 223 23.25 3.64 5.75
C ILE A 223 22.35 2.49 5.35
N GLU A 224 22.67 1.82 4.24
CA GLU A 224 22.12 0.52 3.92
C GLU A 224 22.20 -0.25 5.23
N GLU A 225 21.02 -0.49 5.84
CA GLU A 225 20.93 -1.32 7.04
C GLU A 225 21.77 -2.53 6.67
N ASN A 226 22.87 -2.72 7.40
CA ASN A 226 23.81 -3.82 7.18
C ASN A 226 23.08 -5.05 7.73
N ASP A 227 21.96 -5.37 7.08
CA ASP A 227 21.11 -6.51 7.31
C ASP A 227 22.08 -7.70 7.25
N PRO A 228 22.07 -8.60 8.26
CA PRO A 228 22.94 -9.76 8.25
C PRO A 228 22.87 -10.38 6.86
N GLN A 229 24.03 -10.40 6.18
CA GLN A 229 24.16 -10.61 4.73
C GLN A 229 22.93 -11.27 4.14
N ASP A 230 22.21 -10.51 3.30
CA ASP A 230 21.15 -11.05 2.47
C ASP A 230 21.61 -12.43 1.97
N PRO A 231 20.83 -13.49 2.22
CA PRO A 231 21.23 -14.78 1.70
C PRO A 231 21.35 -14.62 0.17
N PRO A 232 22.32 -15.30 -0.48
CA PRO A 232 22.69 -15.03 -1.87
C PRO A 232 21.45 -14.97 -2.78
N PRO A 233 21.47 -14.25 -3.91
CA PRO A 233 20.31 -14.14 -4.81
C PRO A 233 19.63 -15.49 -5.11
N GLU A 234 20.42 -16.56 -5.16
CA GLU A 234 19.99 -17.96 -5.29
C GLU A 234 19.05 -18.44 -4.16
N VAL A 235 19.17 -17.89 -2.94
CA VAL A 235 18.29 -18.11 -1.80
C VAL A 235 16.97 -17.35 -1.94
N TRP A 236 16.98 -16.12 -2.45
CA TRP A 236 15.73 -15.38 -2.72
C TRP A 236 14.98 -15.94 -3.94
N GLU A 237 15.71 -16.39 -4.96
CA GLU A 237 15.15 -17.12 -6.11
C GLU A 237 14.65 -18.51 -5.68
N SER A 238 15.34 -19.20 -4.78
CA SER A 238 14.84 -20.46 -4.22
C SER A 238 13.73 -20.27 -3.18
N VAL A 239 13.60 -19.13 -2.49
CA VAL A 239 12.44 -18.83 -1.64
C VAL A 239 11.23 -18.41 -2.50
N SER A 240 11.45 -17.64 -3.58
CA SER A 240 10.39 -17.25 -4.54
C SER A 240 9.90 -18.41 -5.42
N LEU A 241 10.74 -19.41 -5.72
CA LEU A 241 10.38 -20.55 -6.59
C LEU A 241 10.26 -21.90 -5.87
N LYS A 242 10.97 -22.14 -4.75
CA LYS A 242 10.97 -23.44 -4.03
C LYS A 242 10.27 -23.42 -2.67
N GLY A 243 10.04 -22.25 -2.06
CA GLY A 243 9.39 -22.13 -0.74
C GLY A 243 7.87 -21.91 -0.78
N LEU A 244 7.39 -21.15 -1.77
CA LEU A 244 5.98 -21.10 -2.15
C LEU A 244 5.76 -22.17 -3.22
N GLY A 245 5.93 -23.45 -2.86
CA GLY A 245 5.77 -24.56 -3.82
C GLY A 245 4.53 -24.29 -4.65
N THR A 246 4.70 -24.13 -5.98
CA THR A 246 3.72 -23.54 -6.92
C THR A 246 2.38 -23.42 -6.24
N VAL A 247 2.07 -22.26 -5.65
CA VAL A 247 0.77 -22.07 -5.03
C VAL A 247 -0.21 -22.28 -6.15
N LYS A 248 -0.77 -23.50 -6.23
CA LYS A 248 -1.89 -23.82 -7.08
C LYS A 248 -3.00 -23.04 -6.41
N ILE A 249 -3.12 -21.78 -6.81
CA ILE A 249 -4.29 -20.97 -6.52
C ILE A 249 -5.42 -21.76 -7.19
N SER A 250 -6.10 -22.57 -6.38
CA SER A 250 -7.27 -23.31 -6.82
C SER A 250 -8.28 -22.28 -7.31
N GLY A 251 -8.68 -22.42 -8.58
CA GLY A 251 -9.55 -21.43 -9.23
C GLY A 251 -8.81 -20.31 -9.98
N LEU A 252 -7.50 -20.35 -10.23
CA LEU A 252 -6.89 -19.36 -11.14
C LEU A 252 -7.21 -19.71 -12.61
N SER A 253 -7.96 -18.85 -13.30
CA SER A 253 -8.16 -18.87 -14.75
C SER A 253 -7.18 -17.91 -15.41
N THR A 254 -6.32 -18.44 -16.28
CA THR A 254 -5.36 -17.64 -17.04
C THR A 254 -5.80 -17.49 -18.50
N ILE A 255 -5.85 -16.25 -18.99
CA ILE A 255 -6.06 -15.92 -20.40
C ILE A 255 -4.76 -15.31 -20.93
N ASN A 256 -4.08 -16.03 -21.81
CA ASN A 256 -2.93 -15.48 -22.55
C ASN A 256 -3.46 -14.71 -23.75
N THR A 257 -2.98 -13.49 -23.95
CA THR A 257 -3.34 -12.64 -25.09
C THR A 257 -2.13 -12.44 -25.99
N SER A 258 -2.36 -11.99 -27.21
CA SER A 258 -1.27 -11.64 -28.12
C SER A 258 -0.72 -10.23 -27.88
N PHE A 259 -1.25 -9.48 -26.88
CA PHE A 259 -0.84 -8.11 -26.59
C PHE A 259 0.67 -8.03 -26.34
N ASP A 260 1.34 -7.09 -27.01
CA ASP A 260 2.78 -6.89 -26.87
C ASP A 260 3.05 -5.46 -26.36
N PRO A 261 3.43 -5.29 -25.09
CA PRO A 261 3.71 -3.97 -24.52
C PRO A 261 4.87 -3.25 -25.21
N ASN A 262 5.73 -3.97 -25.95
CA ASN A 262 6.91 -3.41 -26.58
C ASN A 262 6.64 -2.78 -27.96
N LEU A 263 5.44 -2.94 -28.53
CA LEU A 263 5.07 -2.28 -29.78
C LEU A 263 4.94 -0.76 -29.58
N GLU A 264 5.50 0.02 -30.49
CA GLU A 264 5.47 1.49 -30.44
C GLU A 264 4.05 2.08 -30.31
N VAL A 265 3.07 1.45 -30.97
CA VAL A 265 1.66 1.85 -30.87
C VAL A 265 1.09 1.72 -29.45
N ASN A 266 1.61 0.79 -28.63
CA ASN A 266 1.18 0.59 -27.25
C ASN A 266 1.97 1.46 -26.25
N LYS A 267 3.14 1.99 -26.66
CA LYS A 267 3.92 2.95 -25.87
C LYS A 267 3.39 4.39 -26.01
N ALA A 268 2.73 4.69 -27.13
CA ALA A 268 2.13 5.99 -27.37
C ALA A 268 0.87 6.17 -26.51
N TYR A 269 0.93 7.05 -25.51
CA TYR A 269 -0.26 7.51 -24.81
C TYR A 269 -0.80 8.77 -25.51
N PRO A 270 -2.03 8.75 -26.05
CA PRO A 270 -2.53 9.83 -26.92
C PRO A 270 -2.88 11.14 -26.18
N ARG A 271 -2.40 11.36 -24.95
CA ARG A 271 -2.62 12.61 -24.22
C ARG A 271 -1.65 13.70 -24.68
N THR A 272 -2.19 14.86 -25.00
CA THR A 272 -1.43 16.10 -25.10
C THR A 272 -1.14 16.61 -23.69
N LEU A 273 0.12 16.61 -23.27
CA LEU A 273 0.56 17.06 -21.94
C LEU A 273 0.18 18.51 -21.59
N ARG A 274 -0.24 19.30 -22.59
CA ARG A 274 -0.43 20.75 -22.48
C ARG A 274 -1.89 21.21 -22.56
N ASP A 275 -2.84 20.29 -22.73
CA ASP A 275 -4.25 20.63 -22.91
C ASP A 275 -5.14 19.85 -21.91
N PRO A 276 -5.43 20.45 -20.75
CA PRO A 276 -6.30 19.83 -19.75
C PRO A 276 -7.71 19.53 -20.26
N GLU A 277 -8.25 20.37 -21.16
CA GLU A 277 -9.61 20.24 -21.68
C GLU A 277 -9.70 19.07 -22.65
N ALA A 278 -8.79 18.99 -23.62
CA ALA A 278 -8.70 17.84 -24.51
C ALA A 278 -8.47 16.53 -23.75
N ASN A 279 -7.67 16.56 -22.66
CA ASN A 279 -7.46 15.39 -21.81
C ASN A 279 -8.72 14.99 -21.04
N PHE A 280 -9.53 15.95 -20.61
CA PHE A 280 -10.81 15.72 -19.95
C PHE A 280 -11.83 15.13 -20.92
N GLU A 281 -11.95 15.69 -22.12
CA GLU A 281 -12.82 15.18 -23.18
C GLU A 281 -12.43 13.76 -23.60
N PHE A 282 -11.14 13.54 -23.85
CA PHE A 282 -10.59 12.22 -24.15
C PHE A 282 -10.97 11.21 -23.05
N THR A 283 -10.72 11.55 -21.78
CA THR A 283 -11.05 10.66 -20.66
C THR A 283 -12.56 10.41 -20.57
N SER A 284 -13.39 11.43 -20.81
CA SER A 284 -14.85 11.33 -20.77
C SER A 284 -15.41 10.48 -21.91
N GLN A 285 -14.85 10.60 -23.11
CA GLN A 285 -15.20 9.77 -24.27
C GLN A 285 -14.86 8.29 -24.00
N HIS A 286 -13.67 8.03 -23.46
CA HIS A 286 -13.27 6.68 -23.08
C HIS A 286 -14.15 6.08 -21.96
N ARG A 287 -14.63 6.88 -21.00
CA ARG A 287 -15.64 6.44 -20.02
C ARG A 287 -16.97 6.10 -20.67
N ALA A 288 -17.41 6.85 -21.67
CA ALA A 288 -18.63 6.55 -22.41
C ALA A 288 -18.51 5.21 -23.16
N TRP A 289 -17.40 5.00 -23.87
CA TRP A 289 -17.11 3.73 -24.54
C TRP A 289 -17.04 2.54 -23.57
N ALA A 290 -16.48 2.74 -22.39
CA ALA A 290 -16.44 1.73 -21.35
C ALA A 290 -17.83 1.42 -20.76
N LYS A 291 -18.71 2.41 -20.68
CA LYS A 291 -20.09 2.24 -20.19
C LYS A 291 -20.90 1.35 -21.13
N ASP A 292 -20.70 1.51 -22.44
CA ASP A 292 -21.38 0.76 -23.50
C ASP A 292 -20.57 -0.46 -23.98
N ALA A 293 -19.57 -0.87 -23.21
CA ALA A 293 -18.69 -1.99 -23.51
C ALA A 293 -19.43 -3.33 -23.56
N TYR A 294 -18.90 -4.25 -24.35
CA TYR A 294 -19.46 -5.60 -24.45
C TYR A 294 -19.20 -6.39 -23.17
N GLU A 295 -20.25 -7.00 -22.60
CA GLU A 295 -20.14 -7.93 -21.47
C GLU A 295 -20.08 -9.38 -21.98
N PRO A 296 -19.01 -10.13 -21.69
CA PRO A 296 -18.87 -11.52 -22.12
C PRO A 296 -19.83 -12.44 -21.35
N GLN A 297 -20.41 -13.41 -22.05
CA GLN A 297 -21.38 -14.34 -21.47
C GLN A 297 -20.73 -15.44 -20.63
N ASN A 298 -19.47 -15.77 -20.90
CA ASN A 298 -18.70 -16.79 -20.20
C ASN A 298 -17.19 -16.59 -20.43
N LEU A 299 -16.36 -17.38 -19.75
CA LEU A 299 -14.89 -17.29 -19.81
C LEU A 299 -14.33 -17.53 -21.22
N GLN A 300 -14.97 -18.43 -21.98
CA GLN A 300 -14.54 -18.74 -23.33
C GLN A 300 -14.85 -17.60 -24.29
N ASP A 301 -16.01 -16.95 -24.14
CA ASP A 301 -16.37 -15.74 -24.88
C ASP A 301 -15.41 -14.59 -24.58
N LEU A 302 -15.08 -14.34 -23.29
CA LEU A 302 -14.05 -13.37 -22.92
C LEU A 302 -12.70 -13.66 -23.60
N ARG A 303 -12.23 -14.91 -23.58
CA ARG A 303 -10.99 -15.33 -24.25
C ARG A 303 -11.06 -15.08 -25.75
N ASN A 304 -12.17 -15.42 -26.41
CA ASN A 304 -12.36 -15.20 -27.83
C ASN A 304 -12.36 -13.70 -28.19
N LYS A 305 -13.06 -12.88 -27.41
CA LYS A 305 -13.12 -11.42 -27.61
C LYS A 305 -11.75 -10.77 -27.42
N LEU A 306 -11.05 -11.07 -26.33
CA LEU A 306 -9.69 -10.57 -26.09
C LEU A 306 -8.72 -11.04 -27.20
N GLY A 307 -8.79 -12.31 -27.58
CA GLY A 307 -7.97 -12.86 -28.67
C GLY A 307 -8.24 -12.17 -30.01
N SER A 308 -9.50 -11.88 -30.33
CA SER A 308 -9.86 -11.16 -31.55
C SER A 308 -9.41 -9.69 -31.54
N GLN A 309 -9.56 -9.02 -30.39
CA GLN A 309 -9.27 -7.60 -30.23
C GLN A 309 -7.77 -7.30 -30.21
N LEU A 310 -6.98 -8.23 -29.67
CA LEU A 310 -5.53 -8.09 -29.45
C LEU A 310 -4.70 -8.92 -30.43
N ARG A 311 -5.31 -9.47 -31.49
CA ARG A 311 -4.66 -10.39 -32.44
C ARG A 311 -3.35 -9.86 -33.04
N LYS A 312 -3.23 -8.54 -33.22
CA LYS A 312 -2.03 -7.90 -33.79
C LYS A 312 -1.00 -7.44 -32.74
N GLY A 313 -1.20 -7.79 -31.47
CA GLY A 313 -0.39 -7.30 -30.35
C GLY A 313 -0.79 -5.94 -29.80
N TYR A 314 -1.82 -5.31 -30.36
CA TYR A 314 -2.39 -4.06 -29.88
C TYR A 314 -3.91 -4.05 -30.09
N LYS A 315 -4.58 -3.07 -29.49
CA LYS A 315 -6.03 -2.89 -29.58
C LYS A 315 -6.42 -2.41 -30.99
N LEU A 316 -7.13 -3.24 -31.75
CA LEU A 316 -7.52 -2.93 -33.14
C LEU A 316 -8.46 -1.72 -33.29
N SER A 317 -9.37 -1.52 -32.33
CA SER A 317 -10.36 -0.45 -32.35
C SER A 317 -10.36 0.24 -30.97
N PRO A 318 -9.97 1.52 -30.87
CA PRO A 318 -9.77 2.21 -29.58
C PRO A 318 -11.06 2.37 -28.78
N ASP A 319 -12.20 2.44 -29.47
CA ASP A 319 -13.57 2.60 -28.98
C ASP A 319 -14.20 1.31 -28.46
N LYS A 320 -13.64 0.13 -28.76
CA LYS A 320 -14.21 -1.14 -28.31
C LYS A 320 -13.66 -1.52 -26.94
N TYR A 321 -14.53 -1.68 -25.96
CA TYR A 321 -14.17 -2.14 -24.62
C TYR A 321 -14.86 -3.46 -24.31
N ILE A 322 -14.26 -4.23 -23.40
CA ILE A 322 -14.87 -5.43 -22.83
C ILE A 322 -15.04 -5.16 -21.34
N LYS A 323 -16.28 -5.12 -20.89
CA LYS A 323 -16.62 -4.97 -19.48
C LYS A 323 -16.70 -6.35 -18.87
N VAL A 324 -15.92 -6.62 -17.83
CA VAL A 324 -15.77 -8.00 -17.35
C VAL A 324 -16.52 -8.14 -16.03
N PRO A 325 -17.71 -8.76 -16.04
CA PRO A 325 -18.55 -8.76 -14.87
C PRO A 325 -17.98 -9.65 -13.76
N SER A 326 -18.11 -9.20 -12.51
CA SER A 326 -17.62 -9.93 -11.32
C SER A 326 -18.25 -11.32 -11.17
N TRP A 327 -19.48 -11.53 -11.66
CA TRP A 327 -20.14 -12.84 -11.62
C TRP A 327 -19.42 -13.90 -12.46
N LEU A 328 -18.59 -13.49 -13.42
CA LEU A 328 -17.84 -14.41 -14.29
C LEU A 328 -16.75 -15.18 -13.52
N PHE A 329 -16.35 -14.68 -12.35
CA PHE A 329 -15.24 -15.24 -11.55
C PHE A 329 -15.59 -15.47 -10.08
N GLN A 330 -16.86 -15.70 -9.73
CA GLN A 330 -17.27 -15.85 -8.32
C GLN A 330 -16.47 -16.89 -7.51
N LYS A 331 -15.83 -17.86 -8.17
CA LYS A 331 -14.99 -18.89 -7.53
C LYS A 331 -13.55 -18.93 -8.08
N TRP A 332 -13.20 -18.00 -8.96
CA TRP A 332 -11.97 -18.06 -9.74
C TRP A 332 -11.25 -16.72 -9.68
N MET A 333 -9.92 -16.72 -9.65
CA MET A 333 -9.14 -15.51 -9.93
C MET A 333 -8.90 -15.44 -11.43
N LEU A 334 -9.02 -14.26 -12.03
CA LEU A 334 -8.67 -14.05 -13.43
C LEU A 334 -7.26 -13.45 -13.51
N ARG A 335 -6.39 -14.10 -14.27
CA ARG A 335 -5.11 -13.53 -14.70
C ARG A 335 -5.12 -13.40 -16.21
N ILE A 336 -4.77 -12.22 -16.72
CA ILE A 336 -4.61 -11.99 -18.16
C ILE A 336 -3.15 -11.67 -18.42
N ASN A 337 -2.50 -12.47 -19.26
CA ASN A 337 -1.10 -12.27 -19.60
C ASN A 337 -0.98 -11.58 -20.95
N ASP A 338 0.07 -10.78 -21.09
CA ASP A 338 0.60 -10.36 -22.38
C ASP A 338 1.32 -11.53 -23.10
N ILE A 339 1.89 -11.25 -24.27
CA ILE A 339 2.64 -12.24 -25.07
C ILE A 339 3.89 -12.78 -24.36
N HIS A 340 4.41 -12.06 -23.35
CA HIS A 340 5.61 -12.42 -22.58
C HIS A 340 5.25 -13.17 -21.28
N GLY A 341 3.97 -13.43 -21.01
CA GLY A 341 3.52 -14.11 -19.80
C GLY A 341 3.45 -13.22 -18.55
N VAL A 342 3.69 -11.92 -18.71
CA VAL A 342 3.67 -10.93 -17.62
C VAL A 342 2.26 -10.37 -17.51
N TRP A 343 1.86 -9.97 -16.29
CA TRP A 343 0.57 -9.33 -16.04
C TRP A 343 0.67 -7.85 -16.44
N PRO A 344 -0.03 -7.38 -17.48
CA PRO A 344 0.08 -5.98 -17.88
C PRO A 344 -0.88 -5.13 -17.03
N TYR A 345 -0.32 -4.21 -16.24
CA TYR A 345 -1.07 -3.19 -15.48
C TYR A 345 -2.05 -2.38 -16.37
N LEU A 346 -1.76 -2.28 -17.68
CA LEU A 346 -2.58 -1.56 -18.68
C LEU A 346 -3.93 -2.23 -18.99
N LEU A 347 -4.05 -3.55 -18.86
CA LEU A 347 -5.30 -4.26 -19.18
C LEU A 347 -6.40 -4.02 -18.14
N ALA A 348 -6.03 -3.73 -16.89
CA ALA A 348 -6.97 -3.35 -15.83
C ALA A 348 -7.69 -2.02 -16.14
N CYS A 349 -7.10 -1.13 -16.94
CA CYS A 349 -7.77 0.08 -17.42
C CYS A 349 -8.75 -0.18 -18.58
N TRP A 350 -8.68 -1.35 -19.22
CA TRP A 350 -9.49 -1.71 -20.39
C TRP A 350 -10.59 -2.72 -20.06
N ILE A 351 -10.49 -3.31 -18.87
CA ILE A 351 -11.47 -4.19 -18.25
C ILE A 351 -12.11 -3.40 -17.12
N ILE A 352 -13.31 -2.91 -17.37
CA ILE A 352 -14.11 -2.15 -16.41
C ILE A 352 -15.22 -3.05 -15.85
#